data_AF-A0A956MRL1-F1
#
_entry.id   AF-A0A956MRL1-F1
#
_cell.length_a   1.000
_cell.length_b   1.000
_cell.length_c   1.000
_cell.angle_alpha   90.00
_cell.angle_beta   90.00
_cell.angle_gamma   90.00
#
_symmetry.space_group_name_H-M   'P 1'
#
loop_
_entity.id
_entity.type
_entity.pdbx_description
1 polymer ?
#
loop_
_entity_poly.entity_id
_entity_poly.type
_entity_poly.pdbx_seq_one_letter_code
_entity_poly.pdbx_strand_id
1 'polypeptide(L)'
;MKIELLQEEYSLLLPLLKDHISEYYSEIRHTMTSSYKDHLKRKKQQLLNLYYTLESTETGSILLTPEQTRNFIDFLQNQLHDMPSEIWHTDNSEWRSKLKSRKRMFACLLKKAEGELLN
;
A
#
# COMPACT_ATOMS: atom_id res chain seq x y z
N MET A 1 3.47 -16.91 3.39
CA MET A 1 3.92 -16.09 4.53
C MET A 1 2.72 -15.47 5.19
N LYS A 2 2.77 -15.28 6.50
CA LYS A 2 1.60 -14.84 7.28
C LYS A 2 1.88 -13.46 7.85
N ILE A 3 1.14 -12.45 7.40
CA ILE A 3 1.27 -11.11 7.95
C ILE A 3 0.06 -10.85 8.85
N GLU A 4 0.32 -10.48 10.10
CA GLU A 4 -0.73 -10.14 11.05
C GLU A 4 -1.06 -8.65 10.94
N LEU A 5 -2.33 -8.39 10.63
CA LEU A 5 -2.87 -7.05 10.42
C LEU A 5 -3.96 -6.76 11.45
N LEU A 6 -3.80 -5.63 12.14
CA LEU A 6 -4.80 -5.08 13.05
C LEU A 6 -5.96 -4.47 12.25
N GLN A 7 -7.15 -4.39 12.87
CA GLN A 7 -8.32 -3.78 12.25
C GLN A 7 -8.07 -2.34 11.80
N GLU A 8 -7.31 -1.56 12.59
CA GLU A 8 -6.91 -0.20 12.23
C GLU A 8 -6.05 -0.16 10.96
N GLU A 9 -5.11 -1.11 10.82
CA GLU A 9 -4.25 -1.24 9.64
C GLU A 9 -5.08 -1.57 8.39
N TYR A 10 -6.05 -2.48 8.50
CA TYR A 10 -7.00 -2.78 7.42
C TYR A 10 -7.85 -1.57 7.02
N SER A 11 -8.40 -0.87 8.01
CA SER A 11 -9.26 0.30 7.78
C SER A 11 -8.55 1.43 7.03
N LEU A 12 -7.22 1.47 7.13
CA LEU A 12 -6.37 2.41 6.41
C LEU A 12 -5.87 1.86 5.07
N LEU A 13 -5.49 0.59 4.99
CA LEU A 13 -4.94 -0.01 3.77
C LEU A 13 -5.97 -0.17 2.66
N LEU A 14 -7.19 -0.63 2.97
CA LEU A 14 -8.21 -0.92 1.96
C LEU A 14 -8.63 0.32 1.15
N PRO A 15 -8.95 1.47 1.78
CA PRO A 15 -9.26 2.68 1.02
C PRO A 15 -8.08 3.15 0.14
N LEU A 16 -6.85 3.11 0.65
CA LEU A 16 -5.68 3.58 -0.09
C LEU A 16 -5.37 2.71 -1.31
N LEU A 17 -5.51 1.39 -1.17
CA LEU A 17 -5.38 0.48 -2.31
C LEU A 17 -6.44 0.79 -3.36
N LYS A 18 -7.69 1.03 -2.94
CA LYS A 18 -8.77 1.39 -3.85
C LYS A 18 -8.49 2.70 -4.59
N ASP A 19 -7.99 3.72 -3.89
CA ASP A 19 -7.62 5.01 -4.47
C ASP A 19 -6.49 4.85 -5.49
N HIS A 20 -5.41 4.15 -5.13
CA HIS A 20 -4.29 3.88 -6.06
C HIS A 20 -4.72 3.06 -7.28
N ILE A 21 -5.53 2.01 -7.09
CA ILE A 21 -6.06 1.22 -8.21
C ILE A 21 -6.87 2.10 -9.18
N SER A 22 -7.62 3.07 -8.64
CA SER A 22 -8.39 4.05 -9.44
C SER A 22 -7.45 4.94 -10.28
N GLU A 23 -6.36 5.43 -9.70
CA GLU A 23 -5.37 6.28 -10.38
C GLU A 23 -4.76 5.59 -11.61
N TYR A 24 -4.46 4.29 -11.51
CA TYR A 24 -3.96 3.50 -12.64
C TYR A 24 -4.93 3.47 -13.84
N TYR A 25 -6.26 3.56 -13.64
CA TYR A 25 -7.19 3.65 -14.78
C TYR A 25 -6.97 4.92 -15.59
N SER A 26 -6.70 6.04 -14.90
CA SER A 26 -6.40 7.31 -15.54
C SER A 26 -5.06 7.24 -16.27
N GLU A 27 -4.01 6.77 -15.59
CA GLU A 27 -2.66 6.68 -16.18
C GLU A 27 -2.60 5.77 -17.42
N ILE A 28 -3.25 4.60 -17.36
CA ILE A 28 -3.33 3.68 -18.50
C ILE A 28 -4.07 4.31 -19.68
N ARG A 29 -5.09 5.14 -19.43
CA ARG A 29 -5.86 5.83 -20.47
C ARG A 29 -5.01 6.88 -21.16
N HIS A 30 -4.21 7.63 -20.42
CA HIS A 30 -3.40 8.74 -20.94
C HIS A 30 -2.02 8.31 -21.47
N THR A 31 -1.59 7.07 -21.19
CA THR A 31 -0.32 6.54 -21.68
C THR A 31 -0.39 6.13 -23.15
N MET A 32 0.46 6.73 -23.98
CA MET A 32 0.56 6.45 -25.42
C MET A 32 1.54 5.33 -25.75
N THR A 33 2.55 5.07 -24.90
CA THR A 33 3.56 4.04 -25.14
C THR A 33 3.05 2.66 -24.75
N SER A 34 2.95 1.74 -25.72
CA SER A 34 2.36 0.41 -25.50
C SER A 34 3.08 -0.41 -24.41
N SER A 35 4.41 -0.43 -24.40
CA SER A 35 5.19 -1.19 -23.41
C SER A 35 4.98 -0.65 -21.98
N TYR A 36 4.93 0.67 -21.82
CA TYR A 36 4.65 1.31 -20.54
C TYR A 36 3.21 1.07 -20.09
N LYS A 37 2.25 1.10 -21.02
CA LYS A 37 0.85 0.78 -20.74
C LYS A 37 0.67 -0.64 -20.19
N ASP A 38 1.41 -1.61 -20.73
CA ASP A 38 1.35 -2.98 -20.24
C ASP A 38 2.03 -3.14 -18.88
N HIS A 39 3.08 -2.37 -18.59
CA HIS A 39 3.65 -2.27 -17.25
C HIS A 39 2.62 -1.74 -16.23
N LEU A 40 1.92 -0.65 -16.56
CA LEU A 40 0.88 -0.08 -15.70
C LEU A 40 -0.28 -1.06 -15.46
N LYS A 41 -0.72 -1.80 -16.48
CA LYS A 41 -1.74 -2.86 -16.32
C LYS A 41 -1.27 -3.95 -15.35
N ARG A 42 -0.02 -4.38 -15.44
CA ARG A 42 0.55 -5.40 -14.53
C ARG A 42 0.58 -4.89 -13.10
N LYS A 43 1.09 -3.68 -12.87
CA LYS A 43 1.13 -3.06 -11.53
C LYS A 43 -0.28 -2.92 -10.93
N LYS A 44 -1.24 -2.47 -11.74
CA LYS A 44 -2.64 -2.41 -11.33
C LYS A 44 -3.20 -3.79 -10.97
N GLN A 45 -2.92 -4.83 -11.76
CA GLN A 45 -3.40 -6.19 -11.47
C GLN A 45 -2.80 -6.72 -10.16
N GLN A 46 -1.53 -6.41 -9.87
CA GLN A 46 -0.88 -6.78 -8.61
C GLN A 46 -1.58 -6.12 -7.41
N LEU A 47 -1.92 -4.83 -7.52
CA LEU A 47 -2.67 -4.13 -6.47
C LEU A 47 -4.10 -4.64 -6.31
N LEU A 48 -4.78 -4.98 -7.41
CA LEU A 48 -6.11 -5.61 -7.35
C LEU A 48 -6.07 -6.95 -6.63
N ASN A 49 -5.08 -7.79 -6.95
CA ASN A 49 -4.91 -9.09 -6.28
C ASN A 49 -4.68 -8.90 -4.78
N LEU A 50 -3.83 -7.94 -4.40
CA LEU A 50 -3.60 -7.61 -2.99
C LEU A 50 -4.89 -7.09 -2.32
N TYR A 51 -5.62 -6.18 -2.96
CA TYR A 51 -6.89 -5.66 -2.46
C TYR A 51 -7.90 -6.78 -2.18
N TYR A 52 -8.12 -7.67 -3.14
CA TYR A 52 -9.07 -8.78 -2.94
C TYR A 52 -8.61 -9.76 -1.87
N THR A 53 -7.30 -10.02 -1.74
CA THR A 53 -6.78 -10.84 -0.64
C THR A 53 -7.04 -10.19 0.71
N LEU A 54 -6.85 -8.88 0.84
CA LEU A 54 -7.14 -8.14 2.07
C LEU A 54 -8.65 -8.08 2.36
N GLU A 55 -9.48 -7.83 1.35
CA GLU A 55 -10.92 -7.71 1.49
C GLU A 55 -11.59 -9.04 1.86
N SER A 56 -11.09 -10.16 1.33
CA SER A 56 -11.61 -11.50 1.61
C SER A 56 -11.10 -12.12 2.91
N THR A 57 -10.05 -11.55 3.51
CA THR A 57 -9.53 -12.04 4.78
C THR A 57 -10.26 -11.33 5.91
N GLU A 58 -11.08 -12.07 6.66
CA GLU A 58 -11.60 -11.57 7.94
C GLU A 58 -10.41 -11.21 8.85
N THR A 59 -10.47 -10.02 9.45
CA THR A 59 -9.40 -9.36 10.22
C THR A 59 -8.56 -10.32 11.06
N GLY A 60 -7.24 -10.10 11.11
CA GLY A 60 -6.33 -10.84 11.99
C GLY A 60 -5.06 -11.28 11.27
N SER A 61 -5.16 -12.09 10.21
CA SER A 61 -3.99 -12.67 9.57
C SER A 61 -4.17 -12.90 8.09
N ILE A 62 -3.36 -12.24 7.27
CA ILE A 62 -3.36 -12.42 5.82
C ILE A 62 -2.31 -13.44 5.43
N LEU A 63 -2.69 -14.34 4.53
CA LEU A 63 -1.76 -15.27 3.90
C LEU A 63 -1.40 -14.70 2.53
N LEU A 64 -0.14 -14.27 2.39
CA LEU A 64 0.39 -13.76 1.14
C LEU A 64 1.40 -14.75 0.54
N THR A 65 1.40 -14.85 -0.78
CA THR A 65 2.46 -15.51 -1.55
C THR A 65 3.72 -14.63 -1.61
N PRO A 66 4.91 -15.18 -1.94
CA PRO A 66 6.16 -14.43 -2.12
C PRO A 66 6.00 -13.20 -3.02
N GLU A 67 5.28 -13.36 -4.12
CA GLU A 67 5.00 -12.27 -5.05
C GLU A 67 4.06 -11.22 -4.43
N GLN A 68 2.99 -11.64 -3.76
CA GLN A 68 2.08 -10.71 -3.10
C GLN A 68 2.74 -9.93 -1.97
N THR A 69 3.61 -10.56 -1.17
CA THR A 69 4.38 -9.86 -0.13
C THR A 69 5.32 -8.83 -0.73
N ARG A 70 6.01 -9.14 -1.84
CA ARG A 70 6.83 -8.14 -2.55
C ARG A 70 5.99 -6.98 -3.08
N ASN A 71 4.85 -7.27 -3.69
CA ASN A 71 3.93 -6.22 -4.14
C ASN A 71 3.40 -5.37 -2.98
N PHE A 72 3.17 -5.99 -1.81
CA PHE A 72 2.77 -5.29 -0.60
C PHE A 72 3.89 -4.40 -0.05
N ILE A 73 5.12 -4.89 -0.03
CA ILE A 73 6.32 -4.11 0.33
C ILE A 73 6.48 -2.91 -0.60
N ASP A 74 6.44 -3.13 -1.92
CA ASP A 74 6.50 -2.06 -2.93
C ASP A 74 5.42 -1.00 -2.67
N PHE A 75 4.18 -1.43 -2.41
CA PHE A 75 3.08 -0.53 -2.09
C PHE A 75 3.35 0.30 -0.83
N LEU A 76 3.79 -0.34 0.26
CA LEU A 76 4.10 0.34 1.52
C LEU A 76 5.25 1.33 1.38
N GLN A 77 6.28 0.99 0.61
CA GLN A 77 7.41 1.88 0.32
C GLN A 77 6.97 3.12 -0.46
N ASN A 78 6.12 2.95 -1.48
CA ASN A 78 5.55 4.07 -2.22
C ASN A 78 4.69 4.96 -1.32
N GLN A 79 3.82 4.38 -0.47
CA GLN A 79 3.04 5.16 0.50
C GLN A 79 3.92 5.99 1.44
N LEU A 80 5.04 5.43 1.90
CA LEU A 80 5.97 6.14 2.78
C LEU A 80 6.74 7.25 2.05
N HIS A 81 7.06 7.05 0.77
CA HIS A 81 7.72 8.02 -0.09
C HIS A 81 6.82 9.21 -0.41
N ASP A 82 5.56 8.94 -0.74
CA ASP A 82 4.59 9.98 -1.16
C ASP A 82 4.00 10.75 0.03
N MET A 83 4.23 10.28 1.26
CA MET A 83 3.86 11.02 2.45
C MET A 83 4.65 12.33 2.55
N PRO A 84 3.96 13.48 2.76
CA PRO A 84 4.64 14.75 2.90
C PRO A 84 5.61 14.72 4.08
N SER A 85 6.79 15.33 3.90
CA SER A 85 7.69 15.56 5.02
C SER A 85 7.06 16.58 5.98
N GLU A 86 7.27 16.42 7.29
CA GLU A 86 6.70 17.28 8.36
C GLU A 86 6.99 18.78 8.17
N ILE A 87 7.90 19.13 7.26
CA ILE A 87 8.55 20.42 7.13
C ILE A 87 7.69 21.45 6.39
N TRP A 88 6.76 21.03 5.51
CA TRP A 88 6.25 21.99 4.52
C TRP A 88 4.94 22.70 4.79
N HIS A 89 3.94 22.12 5.46
CA HIS A 89 2.67 22.86 5.62
C HIS A 89 1.90 22.49 6.90
N THR A 90 1.32 23.51 7.52
CA THR A 90 0.28 23.53 8.57
C THR A 90 0.76 23.62 10.02
N ASP A 91 0.33 24.68 10.71
CA ASP A 91 0.33 24.84 12.18
C ASP A 91 -0.72 23.92 12.88
N ASN A 92 -1.23 22.92 12.15
CA ASN A 92 -2.24 22.00 12.66
C ASN A 92 -1.54 20.82 13.35
N SER A 93 -1.39 20.91 14.68
CA SER A 93 -0.78 19.88 15.53
C SER A 93 -1.47 18.52 15.45
N GLU A 94 -2.79 18.50 15.22
CA GLU A 94 -3.58 17.27 15.07
C GLU A 94 -3.23 16.55 13.75
N TRP A 95 -3.14 17.31 12.65
CA TRP A 95 -2.74 16.76 11.35
C TRP A 95 -1.32 16.16 11.40
N ARG A 96 -0.36 16.87 12.01
CA ARG A 96 1.02 16.36 12.18
C ARG A 96 1.05 15.07 13.00
N SER A 97 0.25 15.00 14.06
CA SER A 97 0.15 13.81 14.91
C SER A 97 -0.44 12.61 14.14
N LYS A 98 -1.50 12.84 13.36
CA LYS A 98 -2.10 11.82 12.47
C LYS A 98 -1.12 11.34 11.40
N LEU A 99 -0.40 12.25 10.75
CA LEU A 99 0.61 11.93 9.74
C LEU A 99 1.74 11.07 10.32
N LYS A 100 2.26 11.47 11.49
CA LYS A 100 3.33 10.74 12.19
C LYS A 100 2.88 9.35 12.62
N SER A 101 1.66 9.23 13.12
CA SER A 101 1.06 7.94 13.47
C SER A 101 0.98 7.02 12.24
N ARG A 102 0.43 7.53 11.13
CA ARG A 102 0.28 6.78 9.88
C ARG A 102 1.63 6.36 9.29
N LYS A 103 2.63 7.24 9.31
CA LYS A 103 4.00 6.93 8.87
C LYS A 103 4.63 5.83 9.71
N ARG A 104 4.46 5.88 11.04
CA ARG A 104 4.94 4.82 11.95
C ARG A 104 4.25 3.49 11.67
N MET A 105 2.95 3.50 11.44
CA MET A 105 2.18 2.31 11.11
C MET A 105 2.70 1.66 9.82
N PHE A 106 2.84 2.40 8.72
CA PHE A 106 3.37 1.83 7.47
C PHE A 106 4.82 1.36 7.60
N ALA A 107 5.66 2.09 8.34
CA ALA A 107 7.04 1.64 8.59
C ALA A 107 7.07 0.34 9.42
N CYS A 108 6.14 0.16 10.35
CA CYS A 108 6.01 -1.08 11.12
C CYS A 108 5.55 -2.24 10.21
N LEU A 109 4.51 -2.02 9.40
CA LEU A 109 4.01 -3.00 8.44
C LEU A 109 5.09 -3.41 7.42
N LEU A 110 5.87 -2.45 6.94
CA LEU A 110 6.97 -2.70 6.01
C LEU A 110 7.99 -3.65 6.63
N LYS A 111 8.45 -3.37 7.86
CA LYS A 111 9.40 -4.24 8.57
C LYS A 111 8.84 -5.64 8.82
N LYS A 112 7.55 -5.75 9.17
CA LYS A 112 6.88 -7.06 9.33
C LYS A 112 6.90 -7.84 8.01
N ALA A 113 6.50 -7.21 6.91
CA ALA A 113 6.44 -7.83 5.60
C ALA A 113 7.83 -8.24 5.09
N GLU A 114 8.85 -7.39 5.29
CA GLU A 114 10.25 -7.70 4.95
C GLU A 114 10.79 -8.87 5.77
N GLY A 115 10.50 -8.92 7.07
CA GLY A 115 10.89 -10.03 7.94
C GLY A 115 10.27 -11.35 7.51
N GLU A 116 8.98 -11.35 7.17
CA GLU A 116 8.27 -12.52 6.65
C GLU A 116 8.79 -13.01 5.28
N LEU A 117 9.38 -12.12 4.47
CA LEU A 117 9.94 -12.49 3.17
C LEU A 117 11.34 -13.14 3.29
N LEU A 118 12.07 -12.85 4.38
CA LEU A 118 13.41 -13.36 4.64
C LEU A 118 13.44 -14.67 5.44
N ASN A 119 12.32 -15.04 6.06
CA ASN A 119 12.11 -16.29 6.80
C ASN A 119 11.48 -17.38 5.92
#